data_AF-F5VGA7-F1
#
_entry.id   AF-F5VGA7-F1
#
_cell.length_a   1.000
_cell.length_b   1.000
_cell.length_c   1.000
_cell.angle_alpha   90.00
_cell.angle_beta   90.00
_cell.angle_gamma   90.00
#
_symmetry.space_group_name_H-M   'P 1'
#
loop_
_entity.id
_entity.type
_entity.pdbx_description
1 polymer ?
#
loop_
_entity_poly.entity_id
_entity_poly.type
_entity_poly.pdbx_seq_one_letter_code
_entity_poly.pdbx_strand_id
1 'polypeptide(L)'
;MTKLNKHGIPEFAMWMQALLVCILIFLISFGGGQAKSFYTILTDMSNVSTSFPYLFLVGAFPVFKKKGFKQPFIAYKNHTWTKIVTYICFLIILFGIIFTCVDPFIQGDWVTGFWTVIGPIFFGSLALGIYTRATKKNNN
;
A
#
# COMPACT_ATOMS: atom_id res chain seq x y z
N MET A 1 5.23 -17.70 -15.42
CA MET A 1 5.76 -16.58 -14.62
C MET A 1 5.86 -16.88 -13.11
N THR A 2 5.45 -18.08 -12.67
CA THR A 2 5.47 -18.54 -11.26
C THR A 2 6.45 -19.69 -11.05
N LYS A 3 7.55 -19.76 -11.82
CA LYS A 3 8.61 -20.73 -11.50
C LYS A 3 9.32 -20.22 -10.25
N LEU A 4 9.02 -20.86 -9.13
CA LEU A 4 9.70 -20.70 -7.86
C LEU A 4 11.12 -21.25 -8.00
N ASN A 5 12.12 -20.48 -7.59
CA ASN A 5 13.49 -21.00 -7.43
C ASN A 5 13.51 -22.01 -6.27
N LYS A 6 14.62 -22.74 -6.09
CA LYS A 6 14.91 -23.70 -5.01
C LYS A 6 14.64 -23.16 -3.60
N HIS A 7 14.56 -21.85 -3.43
CA HIS A 7 14.24 -21.16 -2.16
C HIS A 7 12.77 -20.74 -2.02
N GLY A 8 11.87 -21.12 -2.94
CA GLY A 8 10.45 -20.76 -2.85
C GLY A 8 10.16 -19.29 -3.15
N ILE A 9 11.06 -18.60 -3.86
CA ILE A 9 10.90 -17.19 -4.24
C ILE A 9 10.71 -17.11 -5.76
N PRO A 10 9.73 -16.33 -6.27
CA PRO A 10 9.54 -16.11 -7.71
C PRO A 10 10.63 -15.19 -8.26
N GLU A 11 11.80 -15.77 -8.55
CA GLU A 11 13.02 -15.06 -8.98
C GLU A 11 12.80 -14.16 -10.20
N PHE A 12 12.08 -14.64 -11.21
CA PHE A 12 11.79 -13.86 -12.43
C PHE A 12 10.97 -12.59 -12.14
N ALA A 13 10.02 -12.66 -11.20
CA ALA A 13 9.21 -11.50 -10.84
C ALA A 13 10.04 -10.44 -10.10
N MET A 14 10.94 -10.87 -9.21
CA MET A 14 11.80 -9.93 -8.48
C MET A 14 12.80 -9.23 -9.40
N TRP A 15 13.41 -9.94 -10.35
CA TRP A 15 14.31 -9.34 -11.35
C TRP A 15 13.59 -8.35 -12.26
N MET A 16 12.38 -8.67 -12.71
CA MET A 16 11.57 -7.77 -13.52
C MET A 16 11.17 -6.50 -12.76
N GLN A 17 10.81 -6.62 -11.48
CA GLN A 17 10.52 -5.47 -10.63
C GLN A 17 11.77 -4.60 -10.41
N ALA A 18 12.92 -5.22 -10.10
CA ALA A 18 14.18 -4.51 -9.92
C ALA A 18 14.58 -3.72 -11.18
N LEU A 19 14.49 -4.36 -12.35
CA LEU A 19 14.81 -3.74 -13.63
C LEU A 19 13.87 -2.55 -13.94
N LEU A 20 12.57 -2.71 -13.67
CA LEU A 20 11.59 -1.64 -13.82
C LEU A 20 11.92 -0.43 -12.92
N VAL A 21 12.28 -0.68 -11.66
CA VAL A 21 12.68 0.38 -10.70
C VAL A 21 13.95 1.09 -11.17
N CYS A 22 14.96 0.35 -11.63
CA CYS A 22 16.20 0.93 -12.16
C CYS A 22 15.94 1.84 -13.37
N ILE A 23 15.08 1.43 -14.29
CA ILE A 23 14.72 2.23 -15.47
C ILE A 23 13.99 3.51 -15.06
N LEU A 24 13.01 3.41 -14.14
CA LEU A 24 12.29 4.58 -13.64
C LEU A 24 13.23 5.59 -12.99
N ILE A 25 14.11 5.15 -12.09
CA ILE A 25 15.09 6.03 -11.43
C ILE A 25 15.99 6.70 -12.47
N PHE A 26 16.52 5.93 -13.42
CA PHE A 26 17.39 6.45 -14.47
C PHE A 26 16.70 7.53 -15.32
N LEU A 27 15.46 7.29 -15.77
CA LEU A 27 14.68 8.25 -16.56
C LEU A 27 14.40 9.55 -15.79
N ILE A 28 14.12 9.44 -14.49
CA ILE A 28 13.85 10.59 -13.63
C ILE A 28 15.15 11.38 -13.38
N SER A 29 16.29 10.70 -13.23
CA SER A 29 17.57 11.35 -12.96
C SER A 29 18.02 12.37 -14.02
N PHE A 30 17.51 12.32 -15.26
CA PHE A 30 17.84 13.28 -16.32
C PHE A 30 16.85 14.47 -16.46
N GLY A 31 15.75 14.52 -15.71
CA GLY A 31 14.61 15.42 -15.99
C GLY A 31 14.58 16.80 -15.31
N GLY A 32 15.63 17.24 -14.60
CA GLY A 32 15.66 18.58 -13.97
C GLY A 32 14.58 18.82 -12.89
N GLY A 33 14.12 20.07 -12.70
CA GLY A 33 13.15 20.44 -11.65
C GLY A 33 11.80 19.69 -11.72
N GLN A 34 11.37 19.28 -12.92
CA GLN A 34 10.17 18.47 -13.12
C GLN A 34 10.35 17.01 -12.66
N ALA A 35 11.56 16.46 -12.78
CA ALA A 35 11.87 15.15 -12.24
C ALA A 35 11.83 15.10 -10.72
N LYS A 36 12.19 16.19 -10.03
CA LYS A 36 12.07 16.27 -8.57
C LYS A 36 10.61 16.16 -8.13
N SER A 37 9.70 16.89 -8.77
CA SER A 37 8.26 16.76 -8.51
C SER A 37 7.73 15.37 -8.81
N PHE A 38 8.12 14.78 -9.94
CA PHE A 38 7.71 13.41 -10.28
C PHE A 38 8.24 12.36 -9.29
N TYR A 39 9.46 12.51 -8.80
CA TYR A 39 10.01 11.66 -7.74
C TYR A 39 9.21 11.80 -6.43
N THR A 40 8.84 13.03 -6.05
CA THR A 40 7.97 13.28 -4.91
C THR A 40 6.61 12.60 -5.09
N ILE A 41 5.97 12.74 -6.25
CA ILE A 41 4.71 12.05 -6.59
C ILE A 41 4.85 10.54 -6.41
N LEU A 42 5.89 9.92 -6.97
CA LEU A 42 6.11 8.47 -6.85
C LEU A 42 6.35 8.04 -5.41
N THR A 43 7.09 8.84 -4.65
CA THR A 43 7.35 8.59 -3.23
C THR A 43 6.06 8.66 -2.42
N ASP A 44 5.24 9.68 -2.66
CA ASP A 44 3.96 9.88 -1.98
C ASP A 44 2.97 8.75 -2.33
N MET A 45 2.88 8.35 -3.60
CA MET A 45 2.11 7.18 -4.04
C MET A 45 2.59 5.89 -3.34
N SER A 46 3.90 5.68 -3.23
CA SER A 46 4.48 4.52 -2.55
C SER A 46 4.14 4.51 -1.05
N ASN A 47 4.19 5.68 -0.40
CA ASN A 47 3.85 5.83 1.01
C ASN A 47 2.37 5.54 1.27
N VAL A 48 1.47 6.06 0.43
CA VAL A 48 0.03 5.77 0.51
C VAL A 48 -0.25 4.29 0.25
N SER A 49 0.36 3.72 -0.80
CA SER A 49 0.16 2.31 -1.16
C SER A 49 0.67 1.34 -0.10
N THR A 50 1.78 1.66 0.59
CA THR A 50 2.32 0.82 1.66
C THR A 50 1.49 0.94 2.94
N SER A 51 0.92 2.12 3.20
CA SER A 51 0.09 2.38 4.39
C SER A 51 -1.30 1.75 4.29
N PHE A 52 -1.85 1.64 3.07
CA PHE A 52 -3.21 1.17 2.84
C PHE A 52 -3.49 -0.27 3.34
N PRO A 53 -2.62 -1.29 3.11
CA PRO A 53 -2.79 -2.62 3.69
C PRO A 53 -2.84 -2.63 5.22
N TYR A 54 -2.11 -1.73 5.89
CA TYR A 54 -2.12 -1.66 7.36
C TYR A 54 -3.48 -1.22 7.91
N LEU A 55 -4.26 -0.46 7.15
CA LEU A 55 -5.62 -0.06 7.54
C LEU A 55 -6.52 -1.29 7.70
N PHE A 56 -6.41 -2.26 6.79
CA PHE A 56 -7.12 -3.55 6.91
C PHE A 56 -6.55 -4.41 8.03
N LEU A 57 -5.23 -4.46 8.20
CA LEU A 57 -4.58 -5.26 9.24
C LEU A 57 -4.98 -4.80 10.63
N VAL A 58 -4.88 -3.49 10.90
CA VAL A 58 -5.25 -2.86 12.18
C VAL A 58 -6.77 -3.00 12.38
N GLY A 59 -7.58 -2.73 11.35
CA GLY A 59 -9.04 -2.90 11.44
C GLY A 59 -9.49 -4.34 11.73
N ALA A 60 -8.78 -5.34 11.18
CA ALA A 60 -9.08 -6.75 11.40
C ALA A 60 -8.57 -7.30 12.75
N PHE A 61 -7.56 -6.66 13.36
CA PHE A 61 -6.94 -7.08 14.62
C PHE A 61 -7.92 -7.33 15.78
N PRO A 62 -8.91 -6.45 16.09
CA PRO A 62 -9.85 -6.68 17.19
C PRO A 62 -10.78 -7.86 16.91
N VAL A 63 -11.19 -8.06 15.65
CA VAL A 63 -11.99 -9.22 15.23
C VAL A 63 -11.17 -10.50 15.34
N PHE A 64 -9.91 -10.46 14.92
CA PHE A 64 -8.96 -11.57 15.04
C PHE A 64 -8.71 -11.96 16.51
N LYS A 65 -8.54 -10.97 17.40
CA LYS A 65 -8.34 -11.22 18.84
C LYS A 65 -9.58 -11.86 19.48
N LYS A 66 -10.79 -11.45 19.09
CA LYS A 66 -12.05 -12.02 19.60
C LYS A 66 -12.23 -13.50 19.20
N LYS A 67 -11.65 -13.94 18.07
CA LYS A 67 -11.74 -15.34 17.60
C LYS A 67 -10.87 -16.34 18.37
N GLY A 68 -10.01 -15.88 19.30
CA GLY A 68 -9.42 -16.74 20.34
C GLY A 68 -8.41 -17.81 19.86
N PHE A 69 -7.76 -17.61 18.71
CA PHE A 69 -6.69 -18.52 18.24
C PHE A 69 -5.55 -18.63 19.28
N LYS A 70 -4.85 -19.78 19.35
CA LYS A 70 -3.64 -19.95 20.17
C LYS A 70 -2.52 -19.07 19.62
N GLN A 71 -2.45 -17.84 20.13
CA GLN A 71 -1.44 -16.87 19.74
C GLN A 71 -0.15 -17.13 20.55
N PRO A 72 1.01 -17.36 19.92
CA PRO A 72 2.28 -17.58 20.62
C PRO A 72 2.76 -16.34 21.37
N PHE A 73 2.23 -15.16 21.04
CA PHE A 73 2.53 -13.89 21.70
C PHE A 73 1.24 -13.08 21.91
N ILE A 74 1.04 -12.58 23.14
CA ILE A 74 -0.13 -11.77 23.52
C ILE A 74 0.37 -10.45 24.10
N ALA A 75 0.38 -9.40 23.27
CA ALA A 75 0.72 -8.05 23.73
C ALA A 75 -0.40 -7.41 24.59
N TYR A 76 -1.67 -7.62 24.21
CA TYR A 76 -2.81 -7.03 24.90
C TYR A 76 -3.71 -8.10 25.52
N LYS A 77 -3.83 -8.06 26.85
CA LYS A 77 -4.70 -8.94 27.65
C LYS A 77 -6.13 -8.40 27.77
N ASN A 78 -6.29 -7.08 27.81
CA ASN A 78 -7.61 -6.45 28.02
C ASN A 78 -8.25 -6.06 26.67
N HIS A 79 -9.47 -6.57 26.45
CA HIS A 79 -10.22 -6.39 25.21
C HIS A 79 -10.60 -4.92 24.97
N THR A 80 -10.86 -4.14 26.02
CA THR A 80 -11.22 -2.71 25.90
C THR A 80 -10.01 -1.88 25.46
N TRP A 81 -8.86 -2.09 26.10
CA TRP A 81 -7.59 -1.43 25.72
C TRP A 81 -7.16 -1.80 24.31
N THR A 82 -7.35 -3.06 23.91
CA THR A 82 -7.06 -3.50 22.54
C THR A 82 -7.88 -2.71 21.52
N LYS A 83 -9.19 -2.51 21.76
CA LYS A 83 -10.05 -1.72 20.86
C LYS A 83 -9.63 -0.25 20.81
N ILE A 84 -9.34 0.36 21.96
CA ILE A 84 -8.95 1.78 22.02
C ILE A 84 -7.65 2.02 21.25
N VAL A 85 -6.61 1.24 21.52
CA VAL A 85 -5.32 1.38 20.83
C VAL A 85 -5.47 1.13 19.33
N THR A 86 -6.21 0.08 18.95
CA THR A 86 -6.48 -0.21 17.53
C THR A 86 -7.19 0.96 16.86
N TYR A 87 -8.22 1.52 17.49
CA TYR A 87 -9.01 2.62 16.93
C TYR A 87 -8.16 3.89 16.77
N ILE A 88 -7.31 4.21 17.75
CA ILE A 88 -6.36 5.32 17.67
C ILE A 88 -5.37 5.10 16.52
N CYS A 89 -4.73 3.93 16.45
CA CYS A 89 -3.82 3.60 15.35
C CYS A 89 -4.49 3.67 13.98
N PHE A 90 -5.72 3.16 13.87
CA PHE A 90 -6.52 3.22 12.65
C PHE A 90 -6.77 4.67 12.22
N LEU A 91 -7.18 5.53 13.15
CA LEU A 91 -7.40 6.95 12.87
C LEU A 91 -6.10 7.65 12.44
N ILE A 92 -4.98 7.40 13.10
CA ILE A 92 -3.67 8.00 12.74
C ILE A 92 -3.29 7.62 11.31
N ILE A 93 -3.40 6.34 10.94
CA ILE A 93 -3.09 5.86 9.58
C ILE A 93 -4.06 6.48 8.57
N LEU A 94 -5.36 6.50 8.88
CA LEU A 94 -6.39 7.07 8.02
C LEU A 94 -6.14 8.56 7.76
N PHE A 95 -5.89 9.34 8.82
CA PHE A 95 -5.57 10.76 8.68
C PHE A 95 -4.26 10.97 7.92
N GLY A 96 -3.22 10.17 8.17
CA GLY A 96 -1.96 10.23 7.43
C GLY A 96 -2.18 10.07 5.92
N ILE A 97 -2.96 9.07 5.51
CA ILE A 97 -3.29 8.85 4.10
C ILE A 97 -4.08 10.03 3.51
N ILE A 98 -5.09 10.54 4.24
CA ILE A 98 -5.89 11.68 3.78
C ILE A 98 -5.02 12.93 3.61
N PHE A 99 -4.16 13.24 4.59
CA PHE A 99 -3.26 14.40 4.53
C PHE A 99 -2.27 14.27 3.37
N THR A 100 -1.62 13.12 3.19
CA THR A 100 -0.72 12.90 2.03
C THR A 100 -1.42 13.12 0.69
N CYS A 101 -2.72 12.80 0.59
CA CYS A 101 -3.51 13.07 -0.60
C CYS A 101 -3.93 14.55 -0.73
N VAL A 102 -4.18 15.25 0.37
CA VAL A 102 -4.73 16.62 0.39
C VAL A 102 -3.63 17.70 0.35
N ASP A 103 -2.48 17.46 0.98
CA ASP A 103 -1.32 18.36 1.03
C ASP A 103 -0.93 18.96 -0.34
N PRO A 104 -0.83 18.20 -1.45
CA PRO A 104 -0.48 18.77 -2.75
C PRO A 104 -1.55 19.75 -3.28
N PHE A 105 -2.83 19.56 -2.94
CA PHE A 105 -3.89 20.50 -3.32
C PHE A 105 -3.83 21.81 -2.51
N ILE A 106 -3.42 21.75 -1.24
CA ILE A 106 -3.23 22.94 -0.41
C ILE A 106 -2.05 23.79 -0.92
N GLN A 107 -1.00 23.14 -1.43
CA GLN A 107 0.18 23.82 -1.98
C GLN A 107 -0.04 24.37 -3.41
N GLY A 108 -1.21 24.15 -4.00
CA GLY A 108 -1.53 24.62 -5.35
C GLY A 108 -0.87 23.80 -6.48
N ASP A 109 -0.27 22.64 -6.16
CA ASP A 109 0.31 21.73 -7.15
C ASP A 109 -0.75 20.70 -7.59
N TRP A 110 -1.62 21.17 -8.49
CA TRP A 110 -2.73 20.40 -9.03
C TRP A 110 -2.29 19.17 -9.84
N VAL A 111 -1.09 19.19 -10.44
CA VAL A 111 -0.56 18.06 -11.20
C VAL A 111 -0.13 16.96 -10.23
N THR A 112 0.63 17.31 -9.19
CA THR A 112 1.04 16.36 -8.15
C THR A 112 -0.17 15.80 -7.42
N GLY A 113 -1.13 16.64 -7.00
CA GLY A 113 -2.33 16.19 -6.29
C GLY A 113 -3.21 15.25 -7.10
N PHE A 114 -3.42 15.56 -8.38
CA PHE A 114 -4.19 14.69 -9.28
C PHE A 114 -3.54 13.31 -9.40
N TRP A 115 -2.23 13.25 -9.66
CA TRP A 115 -1.52 11.99 -9.79
C TRP A 115 -1.49 11.19 -8.48
N THR A 116 -1.22 11.83 -7.34
CA THR A 116 -1.15 11.17 -6.03
C THR A 116 -2.48 10.52 -5.62
N VAL A 117 -3.63 11.09 -6.02
CA VAL A 117 -4.96 10.51 -5.76
C VAL A 117 -5.35 9.46 -6.80
N ILE A 118 -5.05 9.70 -8.09
CA ILE A 118 -5.41 8.77 -9.16
C ILE A 118 -4.62 7.48 -9.13
N GLY A 119 -3.36 7.51 -8.70
CA GLY A 119 -2.52 6.31 -8.60
C GLY A 119 -3.19 5.20 -7.79
N PRO A 120 -3.50 5.43 -6.49
CA PRO A 120 -4.17 4.46 -5.64
C PRO A 120 -5.54 3.98 -6.17
N ILE A 121 -6.33 4.87 -6.78
CA ILE A 121 -7.66 4.54 -7.32
C ILE A 121 -7.53 3.65 -8.57
N PHE A 122 -6.63 4.00 -9.48
CA PHE A 122 -6.36 3.25 -10.70
C PHE A 122 -5.81 1.87 -10.36
N PHE A 123 -4.76 1.79 -9.54
CA PHE A 123 -4.17 0.52 -9.14
C PHE A 123 -5.11 -0.32 -8.28
N GLY A 124 -5.91 0.29 -7.40
CA GLY A 124 -6.95 -0.40 -6.64
C GLY A 124 -8.02 -1.01 -7.54
N SER A 125 -8.47 -0.27 -8.55
CA SER A 125 -9.45 -0.76 -9.54
C SER A 125 -8.88 -1.89 -10.38
N LEU A 126 -7.63 -1.77 -10.82
CA LEU A 126 -6.91 -2.79 -11.58
C LEU A 126 -6.74 -4.08 -10.74
N ALA A 127 -6.38 -3.93 -9.46
CA ALA A 127 -6.28 -5.03 -8.50
C ALA A 127 -7.63 -5.73 -8.29
N LEU A 128 -8.73 -4.99 -8.15
CA LEU A 128 -10.08 -5.56 -8.06
C LEU A 128 -10.47 -6.31 -9.34
N GLY A 129 -10.10 -5.80 -10.51
CA GLY A 129 -10.31 -6.47 -11.79
C GLY A 129 -9.54 -7.79 -11.90
N ILE A 130 -8.27 -7.82 -11.47
CA ILE A 130 -7.46 -9.04 -11.41
C ILE A 130 -8.03 -10.02 -10.38
N TYR A 131 -8.39 -9.52 -9.18
CA TYR A 131 -8.96 -10.33 -8.11
C TYR A 131 -10.24 -11.01 -8.57
N THR A 132 -11.22 -10.25 -9.07
CA THR A 132 -12.49 -10.80 -9.57
C THR A 132 -12.29 -11.83 -10.68
N ARG A 133 -11.35 -11.61 -11.60
CA ARG A 133 -10.99 -12.59 -12.64
C ARG A 133 -10.34 -13.85 -12.05
N ALA A 134 -9.48 -13.71 -11.05
CA ALA A 134 -8.84 -14.84 -10.36
C ALA A 134 -9.84 -15.65 -9.52
N THR A 135 -10.75 -14.99 -8.79
CA THR A 135 -11.80 -15.67 -8.00
C THR A 135 -12.77 -16.41 -8.91
N LYS A 136 -13.13 -15.84 -10.07
CA LYS A 136 -13.99 -16.49 -11.07
C LYS A 136 -13.33 -17.73 -11.71
N LYS A 137 -11.99 -17.78 -11.75
CA LYS A 137 -11.23 -18.94 -12.23
C LYS A 137 -11.07 -20.04 -11.18
N ASN A 138 -11.14 -19.71 -9.88
CA ASN A 138 -11.02 -20.67 -8.78
C ASN A 138 -12.37 -21.29 -8.33
N ASN A 139 -13.49 -20.73 -8.79
CA ASN A 139 -14.85 -21.24 -8.54
C ASN A 139 -15.42 -22.08 -9.72
N ASN A 140 -14.63 -22.35 -10.74
CA ASN A 140 -14.90 -23.31 -11.83
C ASN A 140 -13.78 -24.36 -11.86
#